data_AF-A0A7C4J2S2-F1
#
_entry.id   AF-A0A7C4J2S2-F1
#
_cell.length_a   1.000
_cell.length_b   1.000
_cell.length_c   1.000
_cell.angle_alpha   90.00
_cell.angle_beta   90.00
_cell.angle_gamma   90.00
#
_symmetry.space_group_name_H-M   'P 1'
#
loop_
_entity.id
_entity.type
_entity.pdbx_description
1 polymer ?
#
loop_
_entity_poly.entity_id
_entity_poly.type
_entity_poly.pdbx_seq_one_letter_code
_entity_poly.pdbx_strand_id
1 'polypeptide(L)'
;MPNNTQYDSFSDQTQLINKALKYTNGNLEKARQMAAGILQDVAVIKGRFRAGKVGAFYIFLNVEYNYIININSLVTSYSDIFNKIRIFDAWKQFYNLFGDIVSDLGGATEDSYKFTNHLADAIEGYDIYEPAKAQNIQVVSELFEEIIGKYFSQNTECQIEIDKTSSLTLEIENIPMELPGKQEEKEDELGPDEIKMREIESQVEYVIPGSVVVSPVKGKYINDIKAGEKITVMLSGKDPVSDKIARMFNAITSDGQYLPVKARIKEKISLSTGGYAIYALVAKNVLVKIIEEENVKIETDKQEQKKEETNENMLFVYIALLLGLLIISGFIVFALL
;
A
#
# COMPACT_ATOMS: atom_id res chain seq x y z
N MET A 1 -14.69 -26.90 -30.94
CA MET A 1 -13.95 -25.90 -30.14
C MET A 1 -14.54 -25.89 -28.73
N PRO A 2 -14.11 -26.78 -27.82
CA PRO A 2 -14.52 -26.74 -26.42
C PRO A 2 -13.46 -26.04 -25.54
N ASN A 3 -13.91 -25.41 -24.46
CA ASN A 3 -13.15 -25.08 -23.24
C ASN A 3 -12.26 -23.81 -23.20
N ASN A 4 -12.82 -22.62 -23.43
CA ASN A 4 -12.21 -21.37 -22.91
C ASN A 4 -12.94 -20.84 -21.66
N THR A 5 -14.27 -20.93 -21.61
CA THR A 5 -15.08 -20.44 -20.47
C THR A 5 -14.83 -21.17 -19.15
N GLN A 6 -14.40 -22.43 -19.19
CA GLN A 6 -14.18 -23.22 -17.98
C GLN A 6 -12.85 -22.85 -17.30
N TYR A 7 -11.80 -22.55 -18.06
CA TYR A 7 -10.49 -22.14 -17.53
C TYR A 7 -10.54 -20.75 -16.88
N ASP A 8 -11.29 -19.81 -17.44
CA ASP A 8 -11.50 -18.48 -16.85
C ASP A 8 -12.24 -18.58 -15.50
N SER A 9 -13.30 -19.42 -15.42
CA SER A 9 -14.05 -19.61 -14.18
C SER A 9 -13.23 -20.22 -13.03
N PHE A 10 -12.30 -21.13 -13.34
CA PHE A 10 -11.41 -21.74 -12.32
C PHE A 10 -10.31 -20.78 -11.85
N SER A 11 -9.78 -19.95 -12.75
CA SER A 11 -8.82 -18.89 -12.41
C SER A 11 -9.46 -17.87 -11.47
N ASP A 12 -10.66 -17.38 -11.81
CA ASP A 12 -11.37 -16.38 -11.03
C ASP A 12 -11.78 -16.90 -9.65
N GLN A 13 -12.23 -18.15 -9.57
CA GLN A 13 -12.56 -18.78 -8.30
C GLN A 13 -11.33 -18.98 -7.40
N THR A 14 -10.17 -19.29 -7.98
CA THR A 14 -8.90 -19.41 -7.24
C THR A 14 -8.47 -18.04 -6.69
N GLN A 15 -8.61 -16.97 -7.48
CA GLN A 15 -8.32 -15.61 -7.04
C GLN A 15 -9.26 -15.17 -5.90
N LEU A 16 -10.56 -15.47 -5.99
CA LEU A 16 -11.54 -15.16 -4.95
C LEU A 16 -11.22 -15.89 -3.64
N ILE A 17 -10.87 -17.17 -3.70
CA ILE A 17 -10.46 -17.93 -2.51
C ILE A 17 -9.20 -17.33 -1.89
N ASN A 18 -8.20 -16.96 -2.70
CA ASN A 18 -6.98 -16.32 -2.20
C ASN A 18 -7.26 -14.98 -1.50
N LYS A 19 -8.21 -14.18 -2.01
CA LYS A 19 -8.67 -12.97 -1.31
C LYS A 19 -9.40 -13.31 -0.01
N ALA A 20 -10.29 -14.30 -0.02
CA ALA A 20 -11.04 -14.73 1.15
C ALA A 20 -10.15 -15.30 2.29
N LEU A 21 -8.98 -15.86 1.96
CA LEU A 21 -8.01 -16.34 2.96
C LEU A 21 -7.55 -15.23 3.92
N LYS A 22 -7.55 -13.96 3.46
CA LYS A 22 -7.20 -12.79 4.29
C LYS A 22 -8.16 -12.60 5.47
N TYR A 23 -9.45 -12.89 5.29
CA TYR A 23 -10.50 -12.67 6.30
C TYR A 23 -10.83 -13.91 7.14
N THR A 24 -10.28 -15.06 6.74
CA THR A 24 -10.57 -16.35 7.37
C THR A 24 -9.37 -16.90 8.14
N ASN A 25 -8.39 -16.04 8.46
CA ASN A 25 -7.16 -16.40 9.18
C ASN A 25 -6.43 -17.60 8.53
N GLY A 26 -6.42 -17.68 7.20
CA GLY A 26 -5.80 -18.77 6.45
C GLY A 26 -6.61 -20.08 6.42
N ASN A 27 -7.83 -20.12 6.96
CA ASN A 27 -8.67 -21.30 6.90
C ASN A 27 -9.30 -21.48 5.50
N LEU A 28 -8.76 -22.43 4.74
CA LEU A 28 -9.19 -22.72 3.37
C LEU A 28 -10.66 -23.12 3.23
N GLU A 29 -11.23 -23.80 4.22
CA GLU A 29 -12.63 -24.22 4.18
C GLU A 29 -13.56 -23.02 4.35
N LYS A 30 -13.30 -22.18 5.35
CA LYS A 30 -14.02 -20.90 5.53
C LYS A 30 -13.82 -19.99 4.31
N ALA A 31 -12.62 -19.93 3.73
CA ALA A 31 -12.35 -19.13 2.54
C ALA A 31 -13.16 -19.60 1.31
N ARG A 32 -13.30 -20.92 1.12
CA ARG A 32 -14.16 -21.49 0.07
C ARG A 32 -15.63 -21.16 0.32
N GLN A 33 -16.10 -21.27 1.56
CA GLN A 33 -17.48 -20.92 1.92
C GLN A 33 -17.76 -19.43 1.70
N MET A 34 -16.81 -18.55 2.02
CA MET A 34 -16.94 -17.11 1.78
C MET A 34 -16.93 -16.78 0.28
N ALA A 35 -16.03 -17.38 -0.50
CA ALA A 35 -15.99 -17.22 -1.95
C ALA A 35 -17.26 -17.77 -2.64
N ALA A 36 -17.90 -18.79 -2.06
CA ALA A 36 -19.19 -19.30 -2.51
C ALA A 36 -20.40 -18.48 -2.01
N GLY A 37 -20.18 -17.43 -1.22
CA GLY A 37 -21.25 -16.59 -0.65
C GLY A 37 -22.03 -17.22 0.52
N ILE A 38 -21.56 -18.37 1.04
CA ILE A 38 -22.19 -19.10 2.14
C ILE A 38 -21.79 -18.48 3.48
N LEU A 39 -20.51 -18.14 3.65
CA LEU A 39 -20.01 -17.48 4.86
C LEU A 39 -20.20 -15.97 4.72
N GLN A 40 -21.11 -15.42 5.53
CA GLN A 40 -21.40 -13.99 5.65
C GLN A 40 -21.01 -13.53 7.04
N ASP A 41 -19.79 -13.00 7.18
CA ASP A 41 -19.18 -12.57 8.43
C ASP A 41 -19.48 -11.11 8.79
N VAL A 42 -20.22 -10.40 7.93
CA VAL A 42 -20.52 -8.98 8.10
C VAL A 42 -22.01 -8.73 8.17
N ALA A 43 -22.42 -7.99 9.19
CA ALA A 43 -23.75 -7.38 9.28
C ALA A 43 -23.68 -5.93 8.80
N VAL A 44 -24.64 -5.54 7.94
CA VAL A 44 -24.81 -4.15 7.50
C VAL A 44 -26.04 -3.58 8.16
N ILE A 45 -25.85 -2.70 9.13
CA ILE A 45 -26.94 -1.99 9.79
C ILE A 45 -27.18 -0.70 9.03
N LYS A 46 -28.39 -0.50 8.54
CA LYS A 46 -28.82 0.74 7.86
C LYS A 46 -29.90 1.38 8.71
N GLY A 47 -29.74 2.65 9.03
CA GLY A 47 -30.69 3.36 9.88
C GLY A 47 -31.10 4.70 9.31
N ARG A 48 -32.32 5.11 9.61
CA ARG A 48 -32.78 6.49 9.51
C ARG A 48 -33.42 6.92 10.82
N PHE A 49 -33.29 8.20 11.16
CA PHE A 49 -33.81 8.68 12.43
C PHE A 49 -34.31 10.12 12.37
N ARG A 50 -35.13 10.46 13.37
CA ARG A 50 -35.61 11.82 13.65
C ARG A 50 -35.52 12.09 15.15
N ALA A 51 -34.71 13.07 15.53
CA ALA A 51 -34.47 13.49 16.91
C ALA A 51 -34.14 14.99 16.95
N GLY A 52 -35.12 15.84 16.62
CA GLY A 52 -34.96 17.28 16.42
C GLY A 52 -34.26 17.67 15.10
N LYS A 53 -33.29 16.86 14.66
CA LYS A 53 -32.75 16.80 13.30
C LYS A 53 -33.14 15.47 12.64
N VAL A 54 -32.93 15.36 11.33
CA VAL A 54 -33.11 14.12 10.60
C VAL A 54 -31.76 13.59 10.15
N GLY A 55 -31.67 12.27 10.01
CA GLY A 55 -30.42 11.67 9.57
C GLY A 55 -30.55 10.23 9.13
N ALA A 56 -29.44 9.73 8.61
CA ALA A 56 -29.22 8.34 8.25
C ALA A 56 -27.84 7.90 8.71
N PHE A 57 -27.66 6.59 8.81
CA PHE A 57 -26.35 6.00 9.02
C PHE A 57 -26.30 4.63 8.37
N TYR A 58 -25.07 4.18 8.10
CA TYR A 58 -24.78 2.78 7.86
C TYR A 58 -23.59 2.35 8.69
N ILE A 59 -23.58 1.07 9.05
CA ILE A 59 -22.51 0.47 9.83
C ILE A 59 -22.24 -0.91 9.25
N PHE A 60 -20.99 -1.16 8.87
CA PHE A 60 -20.48 -2.47 8.54
C PHE A 60 -19.80 -3.04 9.78
N LEU A 61 -20.36 -4.12 10.35
CA LEU A 61 -19.83 -4.78 11.53
C LEU A 61 -19.32 -6.16 11.17
N ASN A 62 -18.09 -6.48 11.57
CA ASN A 62 -17.66 -7.87 11.60
C ASN A 62 -18.23 -8.54 12.86
N VAL A 63 -19.18 -9.46 12.66
CA VAL A 63 -19.89 -10.14 13.76
C VAL A 63 -19.25 -11.48 14.17
N GLU A 64 -18.15 -11.86 13.51
CA GLU A 64 -17.35 -13.02 13.90
C GLU A 64 -16.21 -12.61 14.85
N TYR A 65 -15.59 -11.45 14.61
CA TYR A 65 -14.46 -10.92 15.37
C TYR A 65 -14.80 -9.66 16.17
N ASN A 66 -16.06 -9.23 16.18
CA ASN A 66 -16.60 -8.12 16.96
C ASN A 66 -15.81 -6.81 16.83
N TYR A 67 -15.73 -6.28 15.60
CA TYR A 67 -15.15 -4.96 15.35
C TYR A 67 -15.94 -4.20 14.26
N ILE A 68 -15.82 -2.88 14.26
CA ILE A 68 -16.42 -2.00 13.26
C ILE A 68 -15.51 -1.99 12.03
N ILE A 69 -16.05 -2.36 10.87
CA ILE A 69 -15.32 -2.31 9.59
C ILE A 69 -15.39 -0.90 9.01
N ASN A 70 -16.59 -0.30 9.01
CA ASN A 70 -16.79 1.06 8.54
C ASN A 70 -18.10 1.61 9.10
N ILE A 71 -18.10 2.89 9.41
CA ILE A 71 -19.27 3.59 9.93
C ILE A 71 -19.34 4.99 9.35
N ASN A 72 -20.54 5.41 8.98
CA ASN A 72 -20.78 6.78 8.58
C ASN A 72 -22.22 7.19 8.93
N SER A 73 -22.41 8.47 9.19
CA SER A 73 -23.72 9.04 9.46
C SER A 73 -23.87 10.39 8.79
N LEU A 74 -25.12 10.76 8.53
CA LEU A 74 -25.53 12.06 8.03
C LEU A 74 -26.52 12.64 9.03
N VAL A 75 -26.21 13.84 9.53
CA VAL A 75 -27.08 14.63 10.40
C VAL A 75 -27.39 15.94 9.71
N THR A 76 -28.68 16.23 9.52
CA THR A 76 -29.12 17.42 8.81
C THR A 76 -30.42 18.01 9.35
N SER A 77 -30.58 19.32 9.16
CA SER A 77 -31.82 20.03 9.46
C SER A 77 -32.84 19.97 8.32
N TYR A 78 -32.47 19.46 7.14
CA TYR A 78 -33.36 19.35 5.98
C TYR A 78 -34.30 18.15 6.13
N SER A 79 -35.53 18.39 6.62
CA SER A 79 -36.52 17.36 6.91
C SER A 79 -36.87 16.44 5.73
N ASP A 80 -36.79 16.95 4.50
CA ASP A 80 -37.12 16.21 3.27
C ASP A 80 -36.21 15.00 3.05
N ILE A 81 -34.98 15.05 3.59
CA ILE A 81 -34.01 13.97 3.49
C ILE A 81 -34.53 12.68 4.14
N PHE A 82 -35.30 12.78 5.23
CA PHE A 82 -35.86 11.62 5.93
C PHE A 82 -36.70 10.71 5.00
N ASN A 83 -37.45 11.31 4.09
CA ASN A 83 -38.30 10.60 3.14
C ASN A 83 -37.52 10.09 1.91
N LYS A 84 -36.38 10.70 1.60
CA LYS A 84 -35.48 10.26 0.51
C LYS A 84 -34.68 9.03 0.90
N ILE A 85 -34.39 8.84 2.18
CA ILE A 85 -33.62 7.69 2.69
C ILE A 85 -34.47 6.41 2.61
N ARG A 86 -33.96 5.40 1.89
CA ARG A 86 -34.63 4.11 1.65
C ARG A 86 -33.88 2.96 2.31
N ILE A 87 -34.05 2.79 3.61
CA ILE A 87 -33.32 1.77 4.40
C ILE A 87 -33.60 0.32 3.97
N PHE A 88 -34.76 0.07 3.34
CA PHE A 88 -35.17 -1.27 2.92
C PHE A 88 -34.60 -1.70 1.56
N ASP A 89 -33.94 -0.79 0.84
CA ASP A 89 -33.21 -1.14 -0.38
C ASP A 89 -31.96 -1.96 -0.01
N ALA A 90 -31.48 -2.79 -0.94
CA ALA A 90 -30.27 -3.58 -0.72
C ALA A 90 -29.08 -2.68 -0.34
N TRP A 91 -28.21 -3.12 0.57
CA TRP A 91 -27.16 -2.26 1.13
C TRP A 91 -26.30 -1.52 0.11
N LYS A 92 -26.00 -2.12 -1.06
CA LYS A 92 -25.24 -1.45 -2.13
C LYS A 92 -25.97 -0.22 -2.68
N GLN A 93 -27.27 -0.35 -2.89
CA GLN A 93 -28.12 0.75 -3.38
C GLN A 93 -28.23 1.83 -2.31
N PHE A 94 -28.40 1.42 -1.05
CA PHE A 94 -28.42 2.35 0.08
C PHE A 94 -27.11 3.11 0.23
N TYR A 95 -25.96 2.43 0.15
CA TYR A 95 -24.62 3.03 0.27
C TYR A 95 -24.39 4.09 -0.80
N ASN A 96 -24.72 3.78 -2.06
CA ASN A 96 -24.60 4.74 -3.16
C ASN A 96 -25.56 5.93 -2.98
N LEU A 97 -26.83 5.67 -2.65
CA LEU A 97 -27.82 6.71 -2.36
C LEU A 97 -27.37 7.63 -1.22
N PHE A 98 -26.79 7.05 -0.17
CA PHE A 98 -26.26 7.80 0.97
C PHE A 98 -25.11 8.73 0.51
N GLY A 99 -24.16 8.22 -0.27
CA GLY A 99 -23.08 9.01 -0.86
C GLY A 99 -23.58 10.17 -1.72
N ASP A 100 -24.56 9.91 -2.59
CA ASP A 100 -25.19 10.93 -3.44
C ASP A 100 -25.84 12.04 -2.60
N ILE A 101 -26.61 11.67 -1.57
CA ILE A 101 -27.24 12.64 -0.66
C ILE A 101 -26.18 13.48 0.08
N VAL A 102 -25.12 12.86 0.58
CA VAL A 102 -24.03 13.58 1.26
C VAL A 102 -23.34 14.54 0.30
N SER A 103 -23.09 14.13 -0.94
CA SER A 103 -22.50 14.98 -1.98
C SER A 103 -23.39 16.17 -2.34
N ASP A 104 -24.69 15.94 -2.55
CA ASP A 104 -25.69 16.97 -2.84
C ASP A 104 -25.78 18.04 -1.74
N LEU A 105 -25.52 17.64 -0.48
CA LEU A 105 -25.51 18.55 0.67
C LEU A 105 -24.18 19.29 0.86
N GLY A 106 -23.19 19.05 0.01
CA GLY A 106 -21.86 19.67 0.08
C GLY A 106 -20.86 18.94 0.99
N GLY A 107 -21.13 17.67 1.31
CA GLY A 107 -20.28 16.84 2.16
C GLY A 107 -20.85 16.60 3.56
N ALA A 108 -20.14 15.78 4.35
CA ALA A 108 -20.50 15.50 5.73
C ALA A 108 -20.31 16.75 6.61
N THR A 109 -21.31 17.04 7.44
CA THR A 109 -21.28 18.19 8.36
C THR A 109 -20.49 17.84 9.63
N GLU A 110 -20.02 18.85 10.37
CA GLU A 110 -19.37 18.64 11.68
C GLU A 110 -20.26 17.84 12.64
N ASP A 111 -21.58 18.06 12.61
CA ASP A 111 -22.55 17.28 13.39
C ASP A 111 -22.55 15.80 13.00
N SER A 112 -22.40 15.52 11.70
CA SER A 112 -22.34 14.15 11.17
C SER A 112 -21.08 13.43 11.66
N TYR A 113 -19.92 14.10 11.66
CA TYR A 113 -18.68 13.52 12.20
C TYR A 113 -18.77 13.25 13.70
N LYS A 114 -19.27 14.21 14.49
CA LYS A 114 -19.45 14.03 15.94
C LYS A 114 -20.40 12.89 16.27
N PHE A 115 -21.49 12.77 15.52
CA PHE A 115 -22.46 11.71 15.71
C PHE A 115 -21.90 10.35 15.28
N THR A 116 -21.13 10.27 14.18
CA THR A 116 -20.43 9.05 13.74
C THR A 116 -19.50 8.51 14.84
N ASN A 117 -18.69 9.38 15.44
CA ASN A 117 -17.78 8.98 16.53
C ASN A 117 -18.56 8.49 17.76
N HIS A 118 -19.66 9.18 18.11
CA HIS A 118 -20.52 8.75 19.20
C HIS A 118 -21.14 7.37 18.95
N LEU A 119 -21.58 7.10 17.71
CA LEU A 119 -22.09 5.79 17.34
C LEU A 119 -21.01 4.70 17.45
N ALA A 120 -19.78 4.99 17.03
CA ALA A 120 -18.67 4.05 17.15
C ALA A 120 -18.41 3.67 18.62
N ASP A 121 -18.31 4.65 19.52
CA ASP A 121 -18.15 4.43 20.96
C ASP A 121 -19.34 3.65 21.56
N ALA A 122 -20.56 3.96 21.11
CA ALA A 122 -21.77 3.32 21.61
C ALA A 122 -21.90 1.86 21.16
N ILE A 123 -21.45 1.50 19.96
CA ILE A 123 -21.49 0.11 19.48
C ILE A 123 -20.71 -0.82 20.42
N GLU A 124 -19.55 -0.37 20.89
CA GLU A 124 -18.74 -1.13 21.86
C GLU A 124 -19.42 -1.18 23.24
N GLY A 125 -20.01 -0.07 23.69
CA GLY A 125 -20.63 0.02 25.01
C GLY A 125 -21.95 -0.76 25.17
N TYR A 126 -22.74 -0.89 24.11
CA TYR A 126 -24.06 -1.55 24.13
C TYR A 126 -24.05 -2.99 23.60
N ASP A 127 -22.88 -3.52 23.22
CA ASP A 127 -22.72 -4.87 22.67
C ASP A 127 -23.68 -5.17 21.49
N ILE A 128 -23.63 -4.31 20.47
CA ILE A 128 -24.51 -4.41 19.29
C ILE A 128 -24.21 -5.67 18.44
N TYR A 129 -23.04 -6.27 18.60
CA TYR A 129 -22.55 -7.38 17.77
C TYR A 129 -23.44 -8.62 17.83
N GLU A 130 -23.82 -9.07 19.03
CA GLU A 130 -24.64 -10.27 19.21
C GLU A 130 -26.06 -10.11 18.65
N PRO A 131 -26.81 -9.02 18.96
CA PRO A 131 -28.10 -8.76 18.33
C PRO A 131 -28.03 -8.63 16.80
N ALA A 132 -26.97 -8.01 16.27
CA ALA A 132 -26.75 -7.86 14.83
C ALA A 132 -26.48 -9.22 14.16
N LYS A 133 -25.67 -10.08 14.78
CA LYS A 133 -25.39 -11.45 14.33
C LYS A 133 -26.65 -12.29 14.26
N ALA A 134 -27.51 -12.17 15.27
CA ALA A 134 -28.80 -12.85 15.35
C ALA A 134 -29.86 -12.26 14.41
N GLN A 135 -29.59 -11.14 13.74
CA GLN A 135 -30.56 -10.35 12.96
C GLN A 135 -31.81 -9.98 13.77
N ASN A 136 -31.64 -9.69 15.06
CA ASN A 136 -32.73 -9.26 15.90
C ASN A 136 -33.00 -7.76 15.70
N ILE A 137 -33.70 -7.42 14.62
CA ILE A 137 -33.98 -6.03 14.22
C ILE A 137 -34.68 -5.25 15.34
N GLN A 138 -35.56 -5.91 16.11
CA GLN A 138 -36.28 -5.26 17.21
C GLN A 138 -35.31 -4.77 18.29
N VAL A 139 -34.44 -5.65 18.77
CA VAL A 139 -33.45 -5.31 19.80
C VAL A 139 -32.46 -4.27 19.28
N VAL A 140 -31.97 -4.42 18.05
CA VAL A 140 -31.06 -3.43 17.44
C VAL A 140 -31.75 -2.07 17.33
N SER A 141 -33.01 -2.01 16.91
CA SER A 141 -33.77 -0.76 16.82
C SER A 141 -33.91 -0.08 18.18
N GLU A 142 -34.27 -0.82 19.23
CA GLU A 142 -34.41 -0.29 20.59
C GLU A 142 -33.08 0.29 21.11
N LEU A 143 -31.97 -0.42 20.89
CA LEU A 143 -30.63 0.04 21.29
C LEU A 143 -30.23 1.32 20.57
N PHE A 144 -30.45 1.40 19.26
CA PHE A 144 -30.15 2.62 18.49
C PHE A 144 -31.09 3.77 18.82
N GLU A 145 -32.38 3.53 19.09
CA GLU A 145 -33.29 4.57 19.59
C GLU A 145 -32.78 5.17 20.90
N GLU A 146 -32.30 4.33 21.81
CA GLU A 146 -31.69 4.76 23.08
C GLU A 146 -30.40 5.56 22.86
N ILE A 147 -29.48 5.05 22.04
CA ILE A 147 -28.20 5.72 21.73
C ILE A 147 -28.46 7.11 21.12
N ILE A 148 -29.32 7.17 20.11
CA ILE A 148 -29.64 8.41 19.41
C ILE A 148 -30.41 9.37 20.33
N GLY A 149 -31.36 8.85 21.10
CA GLY A 149 -32.12 9.64 22.07
C GLY A 149 -31.23 10.28 23.13
N LYS A 150 -30.22 9.55 23.62
CA LYS A 150 -29.21 10.08 24.55
C LYS A 150 -28.35 11.17 23.91
N TYR A 151 -27.89 10.96 22.67
CA TYR A 151 -27.06 11.95 21.96
C TYR A 151 -27.80 13.27 21.72
N PHE A 152 -29.03 13.21 21.20
CA PHE A 152 -29.81 14.42 20.89
C PHE A 152 -30.61 14.97 22.08
N SER A 153 -30.67 14.24 23.21
CA SER A 153 -31.47 14.58 24.39
C SER A 153 -32.96 14.80 24.05
N GLN A 154 -33.50 13.99 23.14
CA GLN A 154 -34.88 14.08 22.64
C GLN A 154 -35.48 12.70 22.42
N ASN A 155 -36.80 12.65 22.29
CA ASN A 155 -37.47 11.45 21.78
C ASN A 155 -37.06 11.22 20.33
N THR A 156 -36.62 10.00 20.05
CA THR A 156 -36.14 9.59 18.74
C THR A 156 -37.13 8.65 18.09
N GLU A 157 -37.43 8.87 16.82
CA GLU A 157 -37.96 7.84 15.95
C GLU A 157 -36.78 7.26 15.17
N CYS A 158 -36.48 5.97 15.31
CA CYS A 158 -35.46 5.29 14.52
C CYS A 158 -36.05 4.09 13.79
N GLN A 159 -35.61 3.89 12.54
CA GLN A 159 -35.96 2.71 11.77
C GLN A 159 -34.67 2.10 11.25
N ILE A 160 -34.53 0.79 11.44
CA ILE A 160 -33.32 0.03 11.11
C ILE A 160 -33.67 -1.18 10.25
N GLU A 161 -32.75 -1.48 9.33
CA GLU A 161 -32.72 -2.73 8.57
C GLU A 161 -31.33 -3.37 8.68
N ILE A 162 -31.26 -4.70 8.70
CA ILE A 162 -29.99 -5.45 8.84
C ILE A 162 -29.82 -6.40 7.65
N ASP A 163 -28.84 -6.10 6.80
CA ASP A 163 -28.43 -7.00 5.72
C ASP A 163 -27.24 -7.87 6.17
N LYS A 164 -27.04 -8.99 5.48
CA LYS A 164 -25.84 -9.83 5.63
C LYS A 164 -24.97 -9.74 4.38
N THR A 165 -23.66 -9.67 4.58
CA THR A 165 -22.66 -9.67 3.52
C THR A 165 -21.37 -10.32 4.02
N SER A 166 -20.30 -10.28 3.23
CA SER A 166 -18.99 -10.75 3.64
C SER A 166 -17.91 -9.69 3.47
N SER A 167 -16.84 -9.80 4.26
CA SER A 167 -15.65 -8.95 4.15
C SER A 167 -15.04 -9.00 2.75
N LEU A 168 -15.10 -10.16 2.08
CA LEU A 168 -14.71 -10.31 0.68
C LEU A 168 -15.57 -9.45 -0.26
N THR A 169 -16.89 -9.41 -0.04
CA THR A 169 -17.79 -8.63 -0.88
C THR A 169 -17.53 -7.13 -0.70
N LEU A 170 -17.24 -6.69 0.52
CA LEU A 170 -16.84 -5.30 0.78
C LEU A 170 -15.54 -4.92 0.05
N GLU A 171 -14.52 -5.80 0.05
CA GLU A 171 -13.28 -5.56 -0.72
C GLU A 171 -13.55 -5.44 -2.22
N ILE A 172 -14.46 -6.28 -2.77
CA ILE A 172 -14.80 -6.24 -4.20
C ILE A 172 -15.53 -4.94 -4.58
N GLU A 173 -16.40 -4.46 -3.70
CA GLU A 173 -17.15 -3.21 -3.88
C GLU A 173 -16.33 -1.96 -3.49
N ASN A 174 -15.06 -2.13 -3.11
CA ASN A 174 -14.15 -1.07 -2.68
C ASN A 174 -14.71 -0.22 -1.52
N ILE A 175 -15.42 -0.85 -0.59
CA ILE A 175 -15.84 -0.19 0.64
C ILE A 175 -14.60 0.03 1.51
N PRO A 176 -14.37 1.23 2.08
CA PRO A 176 -13.29 1.45 3.04
C PRO A 176 -13.43 0.49 4.21
N MET A 177 -12.34 -0.15 4.64
CA MET A 177 -12.36 -1.14 5.72
C MET A 177 -11.27 -0.84 6.74
N GLU A 178 -11.69 -0.57 7.97
CA GLU A 178 -10.84 -0.53 9.15
C GLU A 178 -10.67 -1.97 9.65
N LEU A 179 -9.45 -2.50 9.53
CA LEU A 179 -9.13 -3.86 9.96
C LEU A 179 -8.30 -3.81 11.25
N PRO A 180 -8.70 -4.50 12.33
CA PRO A 180 -7.96 -4.49 13.58
C PRO A 180 -6.55 -5.08 13.36
N GLY A 181 -5.53 -4.31 13.73
CA GLY A 181 -4.13 -4.72 13.61
C GLY A 181 -3.48 -4.42 12.26
N LYS A 182 -4.21 -3.89 11.27
CA LYS A 182 -3.59 -3.02 10.27
C LYS A 182 -3.59 -1.62 10.87
N GLN A 183 -2.41 -1.12 11.21
CA GLN A 183 -2.25 0.32 11.31
C GLN A 183 -2.83 0.90 10.02
N GLU A 184 -3.80 1.80 10.15
CA GLU A 184 -4.25 2.63 9.06
C GLU A 184 -3.00 3.15 8.36
N GLU A 185 -2.74 2.64 7.16
CA GLU A 185 -2.18 3.50 6.13
C GLU A 185 -3.26 4.55 5.95
N LYS A 186 -3.21 5.60 6.78
CA LYS A 186 -3.92 6.83 6.51
C LYS A 186 -3.58 7.13 5.06
N GLU A 187 -4.59 7.24 4.22
CA GLU A 187 -4.49 8.07 3.02
C GLU A 187 -4.28 9.51 3.50
N ASP A 188 -3.13 9.78 4.12
CA ASP A 188 -2.52 11.09 4.08
C ASP A 188 -2.32 11.35 2.58
N GLU A 189 -2.73 12.54 2.13
CA GLU A 189 -2.50 13.00 0.76
C GLU A 189 -1.09 12.61 0.33
N LEU A 190 -0.99 11.58 -0.53
CA LEU A 190 0.29 10.96 -0.89
C LEU A 190 1.23 12.09 -1.30
N GLY A 191 2.30 12.26 -0.53
CA GLY A 191 3.30 13.27 -0.85
C GLY A 191 3.81 13.03 -2.28
N PRO A 192 4.31 14.07 -2.98
CA PRO A 192 4.85 13.91 -4.33
C PRO A 192 5.93 12.82 -4.45
N ASP A 193 6.57 12.47 -3.33
CA ASP A 193 7.57 11.41 -3.23
C ASP A 193 6.91 10.01 -3.23
N GLU A 194 5.81 9.82 -2.51
CA GLU A 194 5.09 8.54 -2.42
C GLU A 194 4.36 8.20 -3.71
N ILE A 195 3.81 9.20 -4.40
CA ILE A 195 3.22 9.02 -5.74
C ILE A 195 4.27 8.45 -6.71
N LYS A 196 5.50 9.00 -6.71
CA LYS A 196 6.59 8.52 -7.55
C LYS A 196 7.04 7.12 -7.15
N MET A 197 7.10 6.82 -5.86
CA MET A 197 7.41 5.47 -5.39
C MET A 197 6.37 4.47 -5.90
N ARG A 198 5.08 4.79 -5.76
CA ARG A 198 3.98 3.92 -6.19
C ARG A 198 3.98 3.69 -7.71
N GLU A 199 4.30 4.72 -8.48
CA GLU A 199 4.45 4.60 -9.93
C GLU A 199 5.56 3.60 -10.29
N ILE A 200 6.71 3.65 -9.62
CA ILE A 200 7.83 2.73 -9.86
C ILE A 200 7.48 1.30 -9.43
N GLU A 201 6.83 1.16 -8.27
CA GLU A 201 6.40 -0.12 -7.72
C GLU A 201 5.34 -0.79 -8.63
N SER A 202 4.44 -0.02 -9.25
CA SER A 202 3.41 -0.55 -10.17
C SER A 202 3.98 -1.15 -11.47
N GLN A 203 5.21 -0.80 -11.85
CA GLN A 203 5.85 -1.27 -13.08
C GLN A 203 6.52 -2.65 -12.93
N VAL A 204 6.51 -3.23 -11.73
CA VAL A 204 7.23 -4.48 -11.44
C VAL A 204 6.35 -5.49 -10.72
N GLU A 205 6.72 -6.75 -10.82
CA GLU A 205 5.91 -7.84 -10.25
C GLU A 205 6.15 -8.00 -8.75
N TYR A 206 7.38 -7.74 -8.29
CA TYR A 206 7.74 -7.83 -6.88
C TYR A 206 8.70 -6.71 -6.47
N VAL A 207 8.48 -6.20 -5.25
CA VAL A 207 9.35 -5.24 -4.57
C VAL A 207 9.77 -5.85 -3.23
N ILE A 208 11.06 -5.98 -3.01
CA ILE A 208 11.65 -6.62 -1.83
C ILE A 208 12.34 -5.54 -0.98
N PRO A 209 12.17 -5.52 0.34
CA PRO A 209 12.93 -4.61 1.19
C PRO A 209 14.40 -5.04 1.25
N GLY A 210 15.30 -4.06 1.24
CA GLY A 210 16.73 -4.30 1.42
C GLY A 210 17.47 -3.08 1.95
N SER A 211 18.74 -3.28 2.28
CA SER A 211 19.66 -2.23 2.72
C SER A 211 20.91 -2.20 1.85
N VAL A 212 21.58 -1.05 1.80
CA VAL A 212 22.89 -0.92 1.15
C VAL A 212 23.99 -1.48 2.05
N VAL A 213 25.03 -2.04 1.45
CA VAL A 213 26.27 -2.36 2.18
C VAL A 213 27.15 -1.11 2.25
N VAL A 214 27.43 -0.65 3.47
CA VAL A 214 28.27 0.52 3.71
C VAL A 214 29.75 0.20 3.50
N SER A 215 30.49 1.15 2.91
CA SER A 215 31.93 1.05 2.66
C SER A 215 32.62 2.40 2.97
N PRO A 216 33.03 2.64 4.24
CA PRO A 216 33.57 3.93 4.68
C PRO A 216 34.85 4.37 3.95
N VAL A 217 35.67 3.40 3.51
CA VAL A 217 37.00 3.63 2.94
C VAL A 217 36.96 3.73 1.42
N LYS A 218 36.21 2.85 0.74
CA LYS A 218 36.23 2.70 -0.73
C LYS A 218 34.88 2.95 -1.39
N GLY A 219 33.83 3.21 -0.61
CA GLY A 219 32.50 3.45 -1.10
C GLY A 219 32.30 4.85 -1.66
N LYS A 220 31.19 5.01 -2.38
CA LYS A 220 30.72 6.27 -2.95
C LYS A 220 29.53 6.78 -2.15
N TYR A 221 29.42 8.08 -1.95
CA TYR A 221 28.27 8.65 -1.23
C TYR A 221 26.97 8.35 -1.95
N ILE A 222 25.91 8.07 -1.18
CA ILE A 222 24.57 7.81 -1.71
C ILE A 222 24.02 8.97 -2.56
N ASN A 223 24.46 10.19 -2.27
CA ASN A 223 24.13 11.38 -3.05
C ASN A 223 24.70 11.33 -4.48
N ASP A 224 25.87 10.71 -4.64
CA ASP A 224 26.64 10.73 -5.90
C ASP A 224 26.31 9.56 -6.82
N ILE A 225 25.55 8.56 -6.35
CA ILE A 225 25.17 7.41 -7.18
C ILE A 225 24.11 7.81 -8.20
N LYS A 226 24.18 7.23 -9.39
CA LYS A 226 23.26 7.49 -10.52
C LYS A 226 22.52 6.23 -10.95
N ALA A 227 21.37 6.43 -11.58
CA ALA A 227 20.64 5.36 -12.25
C ALA A 227 21.57 4.63 -13.24
N GLY A 228 21.52 3.30 -13.22
CA GLY A 228 22.36 2.42 -14.00
C GLY A 228 23.65 1.94 -13.32
N GLU A 229 24.08 2.53 -12.20
CA GLU A 229 25.22 2.03 -11.42
C GLU A 229 24.88 0.70 -10.72
N LYS A 230 25.91 -0.12 -10.47
CA LYS A 230 25.78 -1.37 -9.71
C LYS A 230 26.18 -1.14 -8.26
N ILE A 231 25.30 -1.54 -7.35
CA ILE A 231 25.50 -1.45 -5.90
C ILE A 231 25.41 -2.83 -5.28
N THR A 232 26.05 -3.00 -4.13
CA THR A 232 25.89 -4.19 -3.29
C THR A 232 24.77 -3.94 -2.28
N VAL A 233 23.77 -4.82 -2.28
CA VAL A 233 22.59 -4.71 -1.40
C VAL A 233 22.44 -5.98 -0.57
N MET A 234 21.94 -5.83 0.64
CA MET A 234 21.51 -6.92 1.49
C MET A 234 19.99 -7.04 1.42
N LEU A 235 19.48 -8.23 1.14
CA LEU A 235 18.04 -8.49 1.17
C LEU A 235 17.59 -8.62 2.63
N SER A 236 16.47 -8.00 3.01
CA SER A 236 15.89 -8.10 4.36
C SER A 236 14.51 -8.75 4.39
N GLY A 237 13.90 -8.99 3.22
CA GLY A 237 12.61 -9.67 3.09
C GLY A 237 12.68 -11.15 3.51
N LYS A 238 11.69 -11.60 4.29
CA LYS A 238 11.53 -13.01 4.72
C LYS A 238 10.47 -13.77 3.88
N ASP A 239 10.13 -13.22 2.73
CA ASP A 239 9.12 -13.77 1.84
C ASP A 239 9.70 -14.84 0.88
N PRO A 240 8.87 -15.72 0.30
CA PRO A 240 9.34 -16.76 -0.62
C PRO A 240 10.08 -16.24 -1.86
N VAL A 241 9.84 -14.97 -2.25
CA VAL A 241 10.50 -14.36 -3.41
C VAL A 241 11.93 -13.97 -3.03
N SER A 242 12.12 -13.34 -1.88
CA SER A 242 13.45 -13.04 -1.30
C SER A 242 14.32 -14.30 -1.19
N ASP A 243 13.76 -15.40 -0.69
CA ASP A 243 14.44 -16.70 -0.63
C ASP A 243 14.83 -17.23 -2.02
N LYS A 244 13.92 -17.12 -2.99
CA LYS A 244 14.18 -17.57 -4.37
C LYS A 244 15.30 -16.75 -5.01
N ILE A 245 15.30 -15.43 -4.80
CA ILE A 245 16.34 -14.54 -5.31
C ILE A 245 17.67 -14.83 -4.65
N ALA A 246 17.71 -14.96 -3.32
CA ALA A 246 18.94 -15.27 -2.60
C ALA A 246 19.52 -16.64 -3.04
N ARG A 247 18.68 -17.66 -3.24
CA ARG A 247 19.10 -18.96 -3.81
C ARG A 247 19.63 -18.82 -5.24
N MET A 248 18.98 -18.01 -6.08
CA MET A 248 19.42 -17.79 -7.47
C MET A 248 20.83 -17.18 -7.54
N PHE A 249 21.19 -16.33 -6.58
CA PHE A 249 22.52 -15.72 -6.50
C PHE A 249 23.52 -16.51 -5.63
N ASN A 250 23.16 -17.71 -5.15
CA ASN A 250 23.93 -18.47 -4.15
C ASN A 250 24.29 -17.63 -2.92
N ALA A 251 23.44 -16.67 -2.58
CA ALA A 251 23.65 -15.68 -1.54
C ALA A 251 22.96 -16.10 -0.24
N ILE A 252 23.09 -17.36 0.15
CA ILE A 252 22.58 -17.91 1.41
C ILE A 252 23.69 -18.73 2.06
N THR A 253 24.01 -18.44 3.32
CA THR A 253 24.97 -19.23 4.10
C THR A 253 24.39 -20.58 4.51
N SER A 254 25.24 -21.51 4.93
CA SER A 254 24.83 -22.81 5.48
C SER A 254 23.86 -22.69 6.67
N ASP A 255 23.87 -21.53 7.33
CA ASP A 255 23.05 -21.19 8.50
C ASP A 255 21.76 -20.42 8.14
N GLY A 256 21.47 -20.24 6.84
CA GLY A 256 20.24 -19.59 6.36
C GLY A 256 20.26 -18.06 6.38
N GLN A 257 21.42 -17.42 6.51
CA GLN A 257 21.54 -15.95 6.43
C GLN A 257 21.80 -15.50 5.00
N TYR A 258 21.21 -14.37 4.62
CA TYR A 258 21.45 -13.77 3.31
C TYR A 258 22.86 -13.17 3.23
N LEU A 259 23.49 -13.37 2.08
CA LEU A 259 24.73 -12.71 1.69
C LEU A 259 24.42 -11.52 0.77
N PRO A 260 25.33 -10.54 0.68
CA PRO A 260 25.12 -9.39 -0.19
C PRO A 260 25.00 -9.79 -1.67
N VAL A 261 24.06 -9.16 -2.38
CA VAL A 261 23.76 -9.40 -3.80
C VAL A 261 24.04 -8.13 -4.60
N LYS A 262 24.51 -8.28 -5.84
CA LYS A 262 24.69 -7.13 -6.75
C LYS A 262 23.34 -6.73 -7.36
N ALA A 263 22.99 -5.46 -7.23
CA ALA A 263 21.80 -4.86 -7.81
C ALA A 263 22.17 -3.69 -8.72
N ARG A 264 21.36 -3.41 -9.73
CA ARG A 264 21.54 -2.25 -10.61
C ARG A 264 20.52 -1.18 -10.27
N ILE A 265 20.94 0.04 -9.97
CA ILE A 265 20.03 1.14 -9.66
C ILE A 265 19.13 1.40 -10.87
N LYS A 266 17.81 1.29 -10.68
CA LYS A 266 16.80 1.70 -11.65
C LYS A 266 16.48 3.18 -11.46
N GLU A 267 16.14 3.56 -10.24
CA GLU A 267 15.72 4.92 -9.90
C GLU A 267 16.19 5.34 -8.49
N LYS A 268 16.34 6.65 -8.29
CA LYS A 268 16.67 7.27 -7.01
C LYS A 268 15.77 8.48 -6.77
N ILE A 269 15.04 8.48 -5.66
CA ILE A 269 14.13 9.54 -5.24
C ILE A 269 14.70 10.21 -3.98
N SER A 270 14.79 11.53 -3.99
CA SER A 270 15.07 12.32 -2.77
C SER A 270 13.82 12.42 -1.92
N LEU A 271 13.91 12.15 -0.62
CA LEU A 271 12.76 12.19 0.29
C LEU A 271 12.62 13.55 0.95
N SER A 272 11.39 14.02 1.11
CA SER A 272 11.03 15.23 1.86
C SER A 272 11.42 15.18 3.34
N THR A 273 11.47 13.99 3.94
CA THR A 273 11.95 13.74 5.31
C THR A 273 13.46 13.85 5.48
N GLY A 274 14.20 14.01 4.37
CA GLY A 274 15.65 13.83 4.33
C GLY A 274 16.03 12.39 3.98
N GLY A 275 17.09 12.23 3.19
CA GLY A 275 17.54 10.92 2.70
C GLY A 275 17.06 10.58 1.28
N TYR A 276 17.23 9.30 0.90
CA TYR A 276 16.94 8.80 -0.44
C TYR A 276 16.22 7.45 -0.40
N ALA A 277 15.20 7.30 -1.25
CA ALA A 277 14.68 6.01 -1.65
C ALA A 277 15.35 5.56 -2.95
N ILE A 278 15.95 4.36 -2.93
CA ILE A 278 16.63 3.77 -4.07
C ILE A 278 15.89 2.49 -4.47
N TYR A 279 15.56 2.40 -5.75
CA TYR A 279 15.04 1.18 -6.35
C TYR A 279 16.12 0.53 -7.20
N ALA A 280 16.58 -0.66 -6.79
CA ALA A 280 17.63 -1.40 -7.49
C ALA A 280 17.13 -2.74 -8.03
N LEU A 281 17.35 -2.98 -9.32
CA LEU A 281 16.98 -4.21 -10.02
C LEU A 281 17.96 -5.34 -9.66
N VAL A 282 17.44 -6.39 -9.04
CA VAL A 282 18.21 -7.60 -8.70
C VAL A 282 17.92 -8.73 -9.68
N ALA A 283 16.67 -8.86 -10.13
CA ALA A 283 16.26 -9.83 -11.13
C ALA A 283 15.22 -9.24 -12.08
N LYS A 284 14.89 -9.95 -13.16
CA LYS A 284 13.84 -9.53 -14.09
C LYS A 284 12.52 -9.33 -13.32
N ASN A 285 11.94 -8.13 -13.41
CA ASN A 285 10.71 -7.73 -12.73
C ASN A 285 10.76 -7.75 -11.18
N VAL A 286 11.95 -7.75 -10.57
CA VAL A 286 12.12 -7.70 -9.11
C VAL A 286 13.02 -6.54 -8.72
N LEU A 287 12.45 -5.58 -7.99
CA LEU A 287 13.17 -4.44 -7.42
C LEU A 287 13.44 -4.66 -5.94
N VAL A 288 14.59 -4.16 -5.49
CA VAL A 288 14.87 -3.98 -4.07
C VAL A 288 14.65 -2.51 -3.75
N LYS A 289 13.77 -2.26 -2.77
CA LYS A 289 13.50 -0.93 -2.22
C LYS A 289 14.42 -0.72 -1.02
N ILE A 290 15.18 0.36 -1.08
CA ILE A 290 16.11 0.77 -0.04
C ILE A 290 15.75 2.17 0.39
N ILE A 291 15.53 2.39 1.68
CA ILE A 291 15.30 3.70 2.26
C ILE A 291 16.50 3.99 3.15
N GLU A 292 17.18 5.11 2.89
CA GLU A 292 18.34 5.53 3.65
C GLU A 292 18.20 7.00 4.03
N GLU A 293 18.17 7.27 5.34
CA GLU A 293 17.98 8.61 5.88
C GLU A 293 19.31 9.38 5.96
N GLU A 294 20.44 8.66 6.03
CA GLU A 294 21.78 9.24 6.18
C GLU A 294 22.60 9.19 4.87
N ASN A 295 23.44 10.21 4.67
CA ASN A 295 24.38 10.20 3.55
C ASN A 295 25.60 9.30 3.84
N VAL A 296 25.44 8.00 3.65
CA VAL A 296 26.49 6.99 3.84
C VAL A 296 27.26 6.70 2.55
N LYS A 297 28.52 6.25 2.70
CA LYS A 297 29.30 5.70 1.58
C LYS A 297 28.92 4.24 1.38
N ILE A 298 28.50 3.89 0.17
CA ILE A 298 28.03 2.55 -0.18
C ILE A 298 29.00 1.84 -1.12
N GLU A 299 29.03 0.52 -1.05
CA GLU A 299 29.84 -0.29 -1.95
C GLU A 299 29.25 -0.30 -3.37
N THR A 300 29.98 0.31 -4.30
CA THR A 300 29.67 0.29 -5.73
C THR A 300 30.64 -0.63 -6.46
N ASP A 301 30.13 -1.38 -7.44
CA ASP A 301 31.00 -2.10 -8.35
C ASP A 301 31.71 -1.05 -9.20
N LYS A 302 33.05 -1.04 -9.19
CA LYS A 302 33.82 -0.14 -10.04
C LYS A 302 33.27 -0.25 -11.46
N GLN A 303 32.67 0.82 -11.99
CA GLN A 303 33.11 1.18 -13.32
C GLN A 303 34.60 1.37 -13.15
N GLU A 304 35.40 0.60 -13.88
CA GLU A 304 36.65 1.16 -14.35
C GLU A 304 36.24 2.50 -14.97
N GLN A 305 36.30 3.56 -14.16
CA GLN A 305 36.83 4.80 -14.66
C GLN A 305 38.10 4.30 -15.34
N LYS A 306 38.06 4.21 -16.67
CA LYS A 306 39.24 4.55 -17.44
C LYS A 306 39.72 5.76 -16.70
N LYS A 307 40.80 5.60 -15.92
CA LYS A 307 41.69 6.71 -15.72
C LYS A 307 41.81 7.22 -17.15
N GLU A 308 41.35 8.42 -17.40
CA GLU A 308 42.20 9.25 -18.21
C GLU A 308 43.53 9.16 -17.48
N GLU A 309 44.35 8.19 -17.90
CA GLU A 309 45.76 8.42 -17.98
C GLU A 309 45.78 9.72 -18.80
N THR A 310 45.77 10.84 -18.08
CA THR A 310 46.46 12.02 -18.57
C THR A 310 47.75 11.43 -19.07
N ASN A 311 47.87 11.47 -20.39
CA ASN A 311 48.82 10.71 -21.15
C ASN A 311 50.18 11.39 -20.98
N GLU A 312 50.58 11.67 -19.74
CA GLU A 312 51.83 12.28 -19.33
C GLU A 312 52.95 11.42 -19.90
N ASN A 313 52.80 10.10 -19.88
CA ASN A 313 53.76 9.19 -20.51
C ASN A 313 53.82 9.35 -22.05
N MET A 314 52.72 9.52 -22.80
CA MET A 314 52.86 9.86 -24.23
C MET A 314 53.40 11.26 -24.45
N LEU A 315 53.01 12.27 -23.66
CA LEU A 315 53.50 13.63 -23.83
C LEU A 315 55.01 13.68 -23.60
N PHE A 316 55.51 13.00 -22.56
CA PHE A 316 56.95 12.81 -22.32
C PHE A 316 57.63 12.03 -23.46
N VAL A 317 57.01 10.98 -24.00
CA VAL A 317 57.55 10.24 -25.16
C VAL A 317 57.60 11.11 -26.42
N TYR A 318 56.56 11.90 -26.70
CA TYR A 318 56.53 12.83 -27.84
C TYR A 318 57.55 13.96 -27.69
N ILE A 319 57.71 14.52 -26.48
CA ILE A 319 58.73 15.53 -26.18
C ILE A 319 60.14 14.93 -26.34
N ALA A 320 60.38 13.72 -25.82
CA ALA A 320 61.67 13.04 -25.95
C ALA A 320 62.00 12.71 -27.41
N LEU A 321 61.01 12.28 -28.20
CA LEU A 321 61.18 11.97 -29.62
C LEU A 321 61.45 13.24 -30.44
N LEU A 322 60.77 14.35 -30.12
CA LEU A 322 60.98 15.64 -30.77
C LEU A 322 62.36 16.23 -30.45
N LEU A 323 62.81 16.13 -29.19
CA LEU A 323 64.18 16.50 -28.79
C LEU A 323 65.24 15.64 -29.51
N GLY A 324 65.02 14.32 -29.58
CA GLY A 324 65.91 13.42 -30.32
C GLY A 324 66.01 13.79 -31.80
N LEU A 325 64.88 14.10 -32.44
CA LEU A 325 64.85 14.49 -33.85
C LEU A 325 65.54 15.83 -34.09
N LEU A 326 65.39 16.80 -33.18
CA LEU A 326 66.12 18.07 -33.24
C LEU A 326 67.64 17.86 -33.14
N ILE A 327 68.11 17.03 -32.20
CA ILE A 327 69.55 16.74 -32.06
C ILE A 327 70.09 16.07 -33.33
N ILE A 328 69.37 15.07 -33.87
CA ILE A 328 69.78 14.37 -35.09
C ILE A 328 69.82 15.34 -36.27
N SER A 329 68.80 16.18 -36.43
CA SER A 329 68.75 17.18 -37.51
C SER A 329 69.88 18.20 -37.39
N GLY A 330 70.19 18.68 -36.18
CA GLY A 330 71.34 19.55 -35.92
C GLY A 330 72.67 18.88 -36.25
N PHE A 331 72.82 17.59 -35.92
CA PHE A 331 74.01 16.81 -36.26
C PHE A 331 74.17 16.64 -37.78
N ILE A 332 73.08 16.40 -38.51
CA ILE A 332 73.09 16.28 -39.96
C ILE A 332 73.47 17.61 -40.62
N VAL A 333 72.89 18.72 -40.15
CA VAL A 333 73.24 20.06 -40.66
C VAL A 333 74.69 20.41 -40.35
N PHE A 334 75.18 20.08 -39.14
CA PHE A 334 76.59 20.26 -38.79
C PHE A 334 77.54 19.40 -39.64
N ALA A 335 77.13 18.18 -39.99
CA ALA A 335 77.93 17.30 -40.86
C ALA A 335 77.90 17.69 -42.35
N LEU A 336 76.93 18.53 -42.77
CA LEU A 336 76.78 19.04 -44.13
C LEU A 336 77.39 20.44 -44.33
N LEU A 337 77.72 21.15 -43.24
CA LEU A 337 78.43 22.44 -43.22
C LEU A 337 79.95 22.23 -43.18
#